data_AF-A0A1Y3BGU4-F1
#
_entry.id   AF-A0A1Y3BGU4-F1
#
_cell.length_a   1.000
_cell.length_b   1.000
_cell.length_c   1.000
_cell.angle_alpha   90.00
_cell.angle_beta   90.00
_cell.angle_gamma   90.00
#
_symmetry.space_group_name_H-M   'P 1'
#
loop_
_entity.id
_entity.type
_entity.pdbx_description
1 polymer ?
#
loop_
_entity_poly.entity_id
_entity_poly.type
_entity_poly.pdbx_seq_one_letter_code
_entity_poly.pdbx_strand_id
1 'polypeptide(L)'
;MEHRLMLRMAPEYDRLALLQKVEVFEHALEHTPGDDLAKILWVRSPSSEVWFDRRTNYTRSLAVMSMVGYILGLGDRHPSNLMLDRNSGKILHIDFGDCFEVAMTREKYPERIPFRLTRMLIKAMEVTGLDGTFRTTCQQVMMCLRKNKESLMALLEAFVYDPLLNWRLIEAQPKSKADLNGKKPVVNLTTAKDSNNNRHRHPHHHLDKGVMDVVDEEGSGSHQDQPAPGPSAAALHQADDSQEVDGNDIIHHHPRGHPQRLSSIKRIVSIQNAEQRRLDYYHDEGLNSKAVAVIERVNDKLTGNDFGSYSRICSVNSQVEQLIKQATSHENLCQCYIGWCPFW
;
A
#
# COMPACT_ATOMS: atom_id res chain seq x y z
N MET A 1 9.91 -5.13 29.88
CA MET A 1 11.09 -4.79 30.71
C MET A 1 12.31 -4.51 29.83
N GLU A 2 12.75 -5.48 29.04
CA GLU A 2 13.55 -5.42 27.80
C GLU A 2 13.91 -4.02 27.27
N HIS A 3 12.95 -3.22 26.79
CA HIS A 3 13.21 -1.88 26.23
C HIS A 3 14.00 -0.95 27.18
N ARG A 4 13.82 -1.07 28.50
CA ARG A 4 14.60 -0.32 29.50
C ARG A 4 16.05 -0.84 29.62
N LEU A 5 16.32 -2.10 29.31
CA LEU A 5 17.68 -2.63 29.20
C LEU A 5 18.34 -2.14 27.91
N MET A 6 17.63 -2.20 26.78
CA MET A 6 18.10 -1.68 25.48
C MET A 6 18.53 -0.20 25.60
N LEU A 7 17.67 0.66 26.18
CA LEU A 7 18.00 2.08 26.37
C LEU A 7 19.05 2.37 27.45
N ARG A 8 19.38 1.42 28.33
CA ARG A 8 20.53 1.54 29.25
C ARG A 8 21.85 1.24 28.55
N MET A 9 21.85 0.29 27.62
CA MET A 9 23.01 -0.08 26.81
C MET A 9 23.26 0.94 25.70
N ALA A 10 22.21 1.37 25.00
CA ALA A 10 22.28 2.38 23.94
C ALA A 10 21.07 3.33 24.00
N PRO A 11 21.22 4.52 24.62
CA PRO A 11 20.14 5.51 24.74
C PRO A 11 19.57 6.00 23.40
N GLU A 12 20.38 6.02 22.33
CA GLU A 12 19.97 6.46 20.99
C GLU A 12 19.67 5.26 20.03
N TYR A 13 19.07 4.19 20.55
CA TYR A 13 18.82 2.93 19.82
C TYR A 13 18.29 3.11 18.38
N ASP A 14 17.33 4.02 18.14
CA ASP A 14 16.77 4.29 16.81
C ASP A 14 17.83 4.67 15.75
N ARG A 15 18.94 5.32 16.15
CA ARG A 15 20.01 5.79 15.24
C ARG A 15 21.09 4.75 14.93
N LEU A 16 21.11 3.63 15.65
CA LEU A 16 22.11 2.57 15.47
C LEU A 16 22.03 1.90 14.10
N ALA A 17 23.19 1.45 13.59
CA ALA A 17 23.27 0.57 12.42
C ALA A 17 22.68 -0.82 12.72
N LEU A 18 22.36 -1.60 11.68
CA LEU A 18 21.65 -2.87 11.83
C LEU A 18 22.33 -3.84 12.81
N LEU A 19 23.63 -4.09 12.66
CA LEU A 19 24.38 -5.01 13.54
C LEU A 19 24.43 -4.53 15.00
N GLN A 20 24.51 -3.21 15.22
CA GLN A 20 24.44 -2.62 16.57
C GLN A 20 23.03 -2.74 17.18
N LYS A 21 21.98 -2.69 16.35
CA LYS A 21 20.60 -2.96 16.80
C LYS A 21 20.42 -4.42 17.18
N VAL A 22 21.02 -5.35 16.44
CA VAL A 22 21.03 -6.78 16.78
C VAL A 22 21.73 -7.00 18.13
N GLU A 23 22.95 -6.49 18.32
CA GLU A 23 23.70 -6.61 19.58
C GLU A 23 22.90 -6.12 20.81
N VAL A 24 22.32 -4.92 20.73
CA VAL A 24 21.52 -4.32 21.82
C VAL A 24 20.19 -5.05 22.04
N PHE A 25 19.61 -5.62 20.98
CA PHE A 25 18.39 -6.43 21.04
C PHE A 25 18.66 -7.78 21.70
N GLU A 26 19.69 -8.51 21.24
CA GLU A 26 20.11 -9.81 21.79
C GLU A 26 20.50 -9.71 23.27
N HIS A 27 21.28 -8.70 23.66
CA HIS A 27 21.57 -8.42 25.07
C HIS A 27 20.30 -8.33 25.93
N ALA A 28 19.26 -7.65 25.44
CA ALA A 28 17.98 -7.56 26.15
C ALA A 28 17.15 -8.86 26.12
N LEU A 29 17.34 -9.73 25.11
CA LEU A 29 16.73 -11.06 25.08
C LEU A 29 17.41 -12.05 26.04
N GLU A 30 18.73 -11.97 26.20
CA GLU A 30 19.49 -12.80 27.15
C GLU A 30 19.16 -12.43 28.61
N HIS A 31 19.08 -11.13 28.90
CA HIS A 31 18.88 -10.61 30.25
C HIS A 31 17.40 -10.58 30.70
N THR A 32 16.49 -11.24 29.97
CA THR A 32 15.06 -11.35 30.33
C THR A 32 14.48 -12.73 29.98
N PRO A 33 13.57 -13.30 30.80
CA PRO A 33 13.14 -14.69 30.62
C PRO A 33 12.19 -14.88 29.43
N GLY A 34 11.26 -13.96 29.17
CA GLY A 34 10.29 -14.06 28.07
C GLY A 34 9.37 -15.29 28.12
N ASP A 35 9.11 -15.82 29.32
CA ASP A 35 8.30 -17.02 29.57
C ASP A 35 6.92 -16.70 30.16
N ASP A 36 6.58 -15.42 30.27
CA ASP A 36 5.35 -14.87 30.84
C ASP A 36 4.08 -15.46 30.21
N LEU A 37 4.08 -15.70 28.89
CA LEU A 37 2.94 -16.32 28.18
C LEU A 37 2.80 -17.82 28.49
N ALA A 38 3.91 -18.54 28.63
CA ALA A 38 3.91 -19.94 29.05
C ALA A 38 3.37 -20.07 30.49
N LYS A 39 3.84 -19.19 31.38
CA LYS A 39 3.39 -19.08 32.78
C LYS A 39 1.91 -18.74 32.87
N ILE A 40 1.40 -17.76 32.10
CA ILE A 40 -0.02 -17.38 32.20
C ILE A 40 -0.95 -18.44 31.60
N LEU A 41 -0.54 -19.17 30.55
CA LEU A 41 -1.29 -20.33 30.04
C LEU A 41 -1.42 -21.44 31.09
N TRP A 42 -0.35 -21.71 31.84
CA TRP A 42 -0.38 -22.65 32.97
C TRP A 42 -1.28 -22.12 34.10
N VAL A 43 -0.95 -20.96 34.67
CA VAL A 43 -1.61 -20.39 35.87
C VAL A 43 -3.09 -20.06 35.66
N ARG A 44 -3.54 -19.85 34.42
CA ARG A 44 -4.98 -19.62 34.10
C ARG A 44 -5.74 -20.89 33.72
N SER A 45 -5.11 -22.05 33.76
CA SER A 45 -5.75 -23.34 33.52
C SER A 45 -6.10 -24.04 34.83
N PRO A 46 -7.32 -24.59 34.99
CA PRO A 46 -7.77 -25.19 36.25
C PRO A 46 -7.06 -26.52 36.58
N SER A 47 -6.48 -27.16 35.57
CA SER A 47 -5.88 -28.49 35.62
C SER A 47 -4.89 -28.68 34.47
N SER A 48 -4.05 -29.73 34.55
CA SER A 48 -2.96 -29.98 33.62
C SER A 48 -3.44 -30.48 32.25
N GLU A 49 -4.54 -31.23 32.18
CA GLU A 49 -5.16 -31.65 30.92
C GLU A 49 -5.79 -30.47 30.17
N VAL A 50 -6.48 -29.56 30.89
CA VAL A 50 -7.03 -28.34 30.28
C VAL A 50 -5.90 -27.39 29.84
N TRP A 51 -4.78 -27.32 30.56
CA TRP A 51 -3.59 -26.61 30.08
C TRP A 51 -3.03 -27.24 28.80
N PHE A 52 -2.93 -28.57 28.75
CA PHE A 52 -2.38 -29.28 27.59
C PHE A 52 -3.22 -29.00 26.33
N ASP A 53 -4.54 -29.17 26.41
CA ASP A 53 -5.46 -28.88 25.30
C ASP A 53 -5.40 -27.41 24.86
N ARG A 54 -5.36 -26.48 25.81
CA ARG A 54 -5.22 -25.04 25.53
C ARG A 54 -3.90 -24.73 24.83
N ARG A 55 -2.80 -25.34 25.25
CA ARG A 55 -1.49 -25.15 24.61
C ARG A 55 -1.45 -25.74 23.20
N THR A 56 -2.04 -26.91 22.99
CA THR A 56 -2.16 -27.50 21.65
C THR A 56 -3.06 -26.66 20.73
N ASN A 57 -4.17 -26.11 21.25
CA ASN A 57 -5.02 -25.16 20.53
C ASN A 57 -4.27 -23.85 20.22
N TYR A 58 -3.50 -23.33 21.17
CA TYR A 58 -2.64 -22.16 21.01
C TYR A 58 -1.64 -22.37 19.86
N THR A 59 -0.79 -23.41 19.93
CA THR A 59 0.23 -23.68 18.89
C THR A 59 -0.41 -23.86 17.51
N ARG A 60 -1.54 -24.59 17.41
CA ARG A 60 -2.25 -24.83 16.14
C ARG A 60 -2.90 -23.58 15.57
N SER A 61 -3.61 -22.79 16.38
CA SER A 61 -4.28 -21.57 15.92
C SER A 61 -3.28 -20.48 15.51
N LEU A 62 -2.18 -20.34 16.23
CA LEU A 62 -1.08 -19.45 15.83
C LEU A 62 -0.48 -19.90 14.49
N ALA A 63 -0.17 -21.19 14.32
CA ALA A 63 0.35 -21.74 13.05
C ALA A 63 -0.59 -21.52 11.85
N VAL A 64 -1.90 -21.70 12.04
CA VAL A 64 -2.92 -21.38 11.01
C VAL A 64 -2.86 -19.91 10.64
N MET A 65 -2.89 -18.99 11.63
CA MET A 65 -2.88 -17.55 11.37
C MET A 65 -1.54 -17.03 10.85
N SER A 66 -0.41 -17.67 11.18
CA SER A 66 0.89 -17.39 10.55
C SER A 66 0.84 -17.62 9.04
N MET A 67 0.35 -18.79 8.60
CA MET A 67 0.29 -19.10 7.16
C MET A 67 -0.77 -18.29 6.42
N VAL A 68 -1.98 -18.19 6.96
CA VAL A 68 -3.08 -17.42 6.35
C VAL A 68 -2.73 -15.92 6.30
N GLY A 69 -2.16 -15.38 7.38
CA GLY A 69 -1.72 -13.99 7.46
C GLY A 69 -0.62 -13.67 6.45
N TYR A 70 0.37 -14.55 6.28
CA TYR A 70 1.41 -14.37 5.26
C TYR A 70 0.85 -14.40 3.82
N ILE A 71 -0.05 -15.33 3.49
CA ILE A 71 -0.69 -15.37 2.16
C ILE A 71 -1.41 -14.04 1.88
N LEU A 72 -2.24 -13.59 2.82
CA LEU A 72 -2.99 -12.32 2.72
C LEU A 72 -2.09 -11.07 2.79
N GLY A 73 -0.86 -11.17 3.30
CA GLY A 73 0.02 -10.03 3.56
C GLY A 73 -0.43 -9.18 4.75
N LEU A 74 -0.96 -9.80 5.80
CA LEU A 74 -1.51 -9.15 7.00
C LEU A 74 -0.40 -8.59 7.91
N GLY A 75 -0.16 -7.28 7.80
CA GLY A 75 0.78 -6.49 8.60
C GLY A 75 0.20 -5.94 9.90
N ASP A 76 0.95 -5.09 10.60
CA ASP A 76 0.68 -4.57 11.95
C ASP A 76 0.25 -5.65 12.95
N ARG A 77 1.02 -6.73 13.01
CA ARG A 77 0.82 -7.82 14.00
C ARG A 77 1.48 -7.48 15.33
N HIS A 78 1.25 -6.26 15.81
CA HIS A 78 1.60 -5.84 17.16
C HIS A 78 0.72 -6.53 18.22
N PRO A 79 1.13 -6.65 19.50
CA PRO A 79 0.48 -7.54 20.46
C PRO A 79 -1.00 -7.23 20.71
N SER A 80 -1.44 -5.97 20.62
CA SER A 80 -2.84 -5.60 20.80
C SER A 80 -3.78 -6.15 19.72
N ASN A 81 -3.24 -6.54 18.55
CA ASN A 81 -3.98 -7.16 17.44
C ASN A 81 -4.02 -8.70 17.51
N LEU A 82 -3.44 -9.30 18.56
CA LEU A 82 -3.46 -10.74 18.83
C LEU A 82 -4.11 -11.02 20.18
N MET A 83 -5.38 -11.43 20.16
CA MET A 83 -6.11 -11.85 21.35
C MET A 83 -5.90 -13.33 21.64
N LEU A 84 -5.96 -13.72 22.91
CA LEU A 84 -5.96 -15.12 23.37
C LEU A 84 -7.30 -15.45 24.00
N ASP A 85 -8.03 -16.45 23.48
CA ASP A 85 -9.23 -16.95 24.13
C ASP A 85 -8.87 -17.63 25.45
N ARG A 86 -9.42 -17.10 26.54
CA ARG A 86 -9.25 -17.59 27.91
C ARG A 86 -9.79 -19.00 28.13
N ASN A 87 -10.71 -19.47 27.28
CA ASN A 87 -11.40 -20.74 27.49
C ASN A 87 -10.76 -21.88 26.70
N SER A 88 -10.62 -21.75 25.37
CA SER A 88 -10.02 -22.77 24.49
C SER A 88 -8.52 -22.62 24.27
N GLY A 89 -7.91 -21.49 24.62
CA GLY A 89 -6.49 -21.20 24.39
C GLY A 89 -6.14 -20.79 22.96
N LYS A 90 -7.12 -20.62 22.07
CA LYS A 90 -6.87 -20.22 20.67
C LYS A 90 -6.42 -18.76 20.57
N ILE A 91 -5.49 -18.49 19.67
CA ILE A 91 -5.16 -17.14 19.19
C ILE A 91 -6.23 -16.68 18.19
N LEU A 92 -6.64 -15.42 18.33
CA LEU A 92 -7.55 -14.70 17.46
C LEU A 92 -6.84 -13.41 17.00
N HIS A 93 -6.65 -13.24 15.69
CA HIS A 93 -6.23 -11.95 15.14
C HIS A 93 -7.44 -11.03 15.04
N ILE A 94 -7.26 -9.76 15.42
CA ILE A 94 -8.21 -8.67 15.20
C ILE A 94 -7.54 -7.55 14.40
N ASP A 95 -8.34 -6.60 13.93
CA ASP A 95 -7.96 -5.51 13.03
C ASP A 95 -7.24 -5.98 11.74
N PHE A 96 -7.96 -5.95 10.63
CA PHE A 96 -7.48 -6.33 9.31
C PHE A 96 -7.26 -5.11 8.40
N GLY A 97 -6.99 -3.93 8.98
CA GLY A 97 -6.68 -2.70 8.24
C GLY A 97 -5.50 -2.86 7.27
N ASP A 98 -4.37 -3.38 7.78
CA ASP A 98 -3.13 -3.59 7.02
C ASP A 98 -3.09 -4.98 6.38
N CYS A 99 -3.78 -5.17 5.26
CA CYS A 99 -3.62 -6.34 4.40
C CYS A 99 -2.64 -6.08 3.23
N PHE A 100 -2.37 -7.10 2.41
CA PHE A 100 -1.67 -6.99 1.12
C PHE A 100 -0.26 -6.35 1.18
N GLU A 101 0.49 -6.65 2.25
CA GLU A 101 1.87 -6.20 2.47
C GLU A 101 2.05 -4.67 2.59
N VAL A 102 0.96 -3.90 2.77
CA VAL A 102 0.97 -2.41 2.95
C VAL A 102 1.91 -1.95 4.07
N ALA A 103 2.05 -2.74 5.15
CA ALA A 103 2.97 -2.43 6.24
C ALA A 103 4.46 -2.62 5.87
N MET A 104 4.77 -3.43 4.86
CA MET A 104 6.14 -3.64 4.34
C MET A 104 6.60 -2.50 3.42
N THR A 105 5.67 -1.76 2.82
CA THR A 105 5.96 -0.64 1.91
C THR A 105 5.99 0.73 2.61
N ARG A 106 5.86 0.78 3.95
CA ARG A 106 5.85 2.03 4.73
C ARG A 106 7.21 2.73 4.71
N GLU A 107 7.20 4.06 4.51
CA GLU A 107 8.40 4.91 4.58
C GLU A 107 9.09 4.84 5.97
N LYS A 108 8.31 4.68 7.05
CA LYS A 108 8.81 4.61 8.42
C LYS A 108 8.54 3.22 9.04
N TYR A 109 9.59 2.58 9.52
CA TYR A 109 9.58 1.23 10.11
C TYR A 109 8.83 0.17 9.25
N PRO A 110 9.22 -0.05 7.97
CA PRO A 110 8.63 -1.10 7.15
C PRO A 110 8.81 -2.48 7.80
N GLU A 111 7.72 -3.25 7.93
CA GLU A 111 7.79 -4.60 8.49
C GLU A 111 8.60 -5.54 7.58
N ARG A 112 9.53 -6.30 8.16
CA ARG A 112 10.46 -7.21 7.46
C ARG A 112 10.17 -8.70 7.74
N ILE A 113 8.95 -9.00 8.17
CA ILE A 113 8.56 -10.27 8.76
C ILE A 113 7.24 -10.76 8.14
N PRO A 114 7.10 -12.06 7.81
CA PRO A 114 5.89 -12.58 7.17
C PRO A 114 4.71 -12.76 8.15
N PHE A 115 4.99 -12.87 9.45
CA PHE A 115 4.02 -12.94 10.55
C PHE A 115 4.75 -12.76 11.90
N ARG A 116 3.98 -12.52 12.97
CA ARG A 116 4.52 -12.46 14.33
C ARG A 116 4.92 -13.86 14.83
N LEU A 117 6.21 -14.07 15.12
CA LEU A 117 6.73 -15.28 15.77
C LEU A 117 7.84 -14.94 16.78
N THR A 118 7.55 -14.03 17.72
CA THR A 118 8.52 -13.58 18.73
C THR A 118 8.74 -14.63 19.83
N ARG A 119 9.87 -14.57 20.54
CA ARG A 119 10.31 -15.64 21.47
C ARG A 119 9.30 -15.99 22.57
N MET A 120 8.50 -15.04 23.09
CA MET A 120 7.45 -15.31 24.09
C MET A 120 6.30 -16.14 23.50
N LEU A 121 6.03 -15.99 22.20
CA LEU A 121 5.08 -16.86 21.50
C LEU A 121 5.63 -18.27 21.34
N ILE A 122 6.93 -18.41 21.05
CA ILE A 122 7.61 -19.71 20.89
C ILE A 122 7.71 -20.43 22.24
N LYS A 123 8.13 -19.73 23.30
CA LYS A 123 8.26 -20.29 24.67
C LYS A 123 6.94 -20.76 25.28
N ALA A 124 5.80 -20.28 24.75
CA ALA A 124 4.47 -20.73 25.13
C ALA A 124 4.00 -22.04 24.45
N MET A 125 4.75 -22.55 23.47
CA MET A 125 4.47 -23.81 22.77
C MET A 125 4.91 -25.03 23.61
N GLU A 126 4.86 -26.22 23.00
CA GLU A 126 5.47 -27.44 23.51
C GLU A 126 7.01 -27.37 23.59
N VAL A 127 7.61 -28.34 24.30
CA VAL A 127 9.06 -28.36 24.60
C VAL A 127 9.97 -28.55 23.37
N THR A 128 9.41 -28.99 22.24
CA THR A 128 10.11 -29.04 20.94
C THR A 128 10.11 -27.68 20.22
N GLY A 129 9.44 -26.67 20.79
CA GLY A 129 9.30 -25.34 20.20
C GLY A 129 8.64 -25.40 18.82
N LEU A 130 9.35 -24.87 17.82
CA LEU A 130 8.88 -24.79 16.44
C LEU A 130 8.83 -26.17 15.75
N ASP A 131 9.76 -27.06 16.08
CA ASP A 131 9.96 -28.37 15.45
C ASP A 131 9.01 -29.43 16.02
N GLY A 132 7.72 -29.12 15.94
CA GLY A 132 6.62 -29.96 16.42
C GLY A 132 5.29 -29.54 15.78
N THR A 133 4.25 -29.38 16.60
CA THR A 133 2.89 -29.06 16.15
C THR A 133 2.86 -27.77 15.33
N PHE A 134 3.69 -26.78 15.68
CA PHE A 134 3.74 -25.51 14.93
C PHE A 134 4.14 -25.75 13.47
N ARG A 135 5.35 -26.25 13.21
CA ARG A 135 5.86 -26.50 11.86
C ARG A 135 4.96 -27.45 11.06
N THR A 136 4.52 -28.56 11.67
CA THR A 136 3.65 -29.51 10.98
C THR A 136 2.29 -28.89 10.63
N THR A 137 1.71 -28.07 11.52
CA THR A 137 0.45 -27.35 11.21
C THR A 137 0.69 -26.33 10.10
N CYS A 138 1.78 -25.56 10.13
CA CYS A 138 2.15 -24.64 9.05
C CYS A 138 2.27 -25.36 7.70
N GLN A 139 2.92 -26.53 7.66
CA GLN A 139 3.03 -27.35 6.45
C GLN A 139 1.66 -27.81 5.94
N GLN A 140 0.79 -28.36 6.81
CA GLN A 140 -0.54 -28.83 6.40
C GLN A 140 -1.45 -27.69 5.94
N VAL A 141 -1.42 -26.53 6.62
CA VAL A 141 -2.17 -25.34 6.23
C VAL A 141 -1.67 -24.80 4.89
N MET A 142 -0.36 -24.69 4.69
CA MET A 142 0.22 -24.24 3.42
C MET A 142 -0.06 -25.23 2.27
N MET A 143 -0.01 -26.54 2.51
CA MET A 143 -0.48 -27.55 1.54
C MET A 143 -1.95 -27.35 1.17
N CYS A 144 -2.82 -27.07 2.14
CA CYS A 144 -4.24 -26.82 1.91
C CYS A 144 -4.48 -25.53 1.09
N LEU A 145 -3.83 -24.42 1.47
CA LEU A 145 -3.96 -23.14 0.77
C LEU A 145 -3.46 -23.25 -0.68
N ARG A 146 -2.29 -23.88 -0.90
CA ARG A 146 -1.72 -24.05 -2.24
C ARG A 146 -2.50 -25.03 -3.11
N LYS A 147 -3.08 -26.10 -2.52
CA LYS A 147 -3.96 -27.04 -3.24
C LYS A 147 -5.25 -26.38 -3.72
N ASN A 148 -5.84 -25.49 -2.92
CA ASN A 148 -7.11 -24.83 -3.22
C ASN A 148 -6.90 -23.40 -3.73
N LYS A 149 -5.75 -23.11 -4.39
CA LYS A 149 -5.37 -21.74 -4.75
C LYS A 149 -6.41 -21.06 -5.64
N GLU A 150 -7.04 -21.79 -6.56
CA GLU A 150 -8.03 -21.26 -7.51
C GLU A 150 -9.24 -20.64 -6.79
N SER A 151 -9.72 -21.28 -5.72
CA SER A 151 -10.82 -20.77 -4.89
C SER A 151 -10.42 -19.53 -4.07
N LEU A 152 -9.14 -19.43 -3.67
CA LEU A 152 -8.61 -18.26 -2.96
C LEU A 152 -8.40 -17.09 -3.91
N MET A 153 -7.83 -17.34 -5.10
CA MET A 153 -7.63 -16.32 -6.13
C MET A 153 -8.95 -15.70 -6.57
N ALA A 154 -9.96 -16.52 -6.91
CA ALA A 154 -11.28 -16.02 -7.32
C ALA A 154 -11.97 -15.15 -6.25
N LEU A 155 -11.78 -15.46 -4.96
CA LEU A 155 -12.32 -14.66 -3.85
C LEU A 155 -11.56 -13.34 -3.69
N LEU A 156 -10.23 -13.36 -3.82
CA LEU A 156 -9.40 -12.17 -3.68
C LEU A 156 -9.51 -11.24 -4.89
N GLU A 157 -9.60 -11.77 -6.11
CA GLU A 157 -9.91 -11.01 -7.32
C GLU A 157 -11.24 -10.28 -7.17
N ALA A 158 -12.30 -10.95 -6.69
CA ALA A 158 -13.59 -10.29 -6.44
C ALA A 158 -13.52 -9.16 -5.39
N PHE A 159 -12.64 -9.26 -4.38
CA PHE A 159 -12.41 -8.20 -3.39
C PHE A 159 -11.56 -7.04 -3.95
N VAL A 160 -10.55 -7.38 -4.77
CA VAL A 160 -9.54 -6.44 -5.28
C VAL A 160 -10.00 -5.72 -6.56
N TYR A 161 -11.02 -6.22 -7.25
CA TYR A 161 -11.73 -5.49 -8.32
C TYR A 161 -12.98 -4.73 -7.82
N ASP A 162 -13.26 -4.69 -6.51
CA ASP A 162 -14.32 -3.84 -5.95
C ASP A 162 -13.86 -2.37 -5.83
N PRO A 163 -14.48 -1.41 -6.56
CA PRO A 163 -14.10 0.00 -6.50
C PRO A 163 -14.23 0.63 -5.10
N LEU A 164 -15.11 0.11 -4.24
CA LEU A 164 -15.41 0.66 -2.92
C LEU A 164 -14.39 0.23 -1.84
N LEU A 165 -13.57 -0.78 -2.12
CA LEU A 165 -12.51 -1.28 -1.24
C LEU A 165 -11.11 -0.79 -1.67
N ASN A 166 -10.95 -0.54 -2.96
CA ASN A 166 -9.65 -0.24 -3.59
C ASN A 166 -8.95 1.03 -3.09
N TRP A 167 -9.68 2.01 -2.53
CA TRP A 167 -9.08 3.25 -1.97
C TRP A 167 -7.97 2.99 -0.93
N ARG A 168 -8.04 1.88 -0.18
CA ARG A 168 -7.01 1.50 0.81
C ARG A 168 -5.64 1.20 0.18
N LEU A 169 -5.61 0.72 -1.07
CA LEU A 169 -4.36 0.51 -1.81
C LEU A 169 -3.75 1.84 -2.31
N ILE A 170 -4.49 2.95 -2.25
CA ILE A 170 -4.04 4.28 -2.69
C ILE A 170 -3.23 4.97 -1.59
N GLU A 171 -3.78 5.02 -0.37
CA GLU A 171 -3.20 5.77 0.76
C GLU A 171 -1.86 5.24 1.26
N ALA A 172 -1.46 4.04 0.86
CA ALA A 172 -0.13 3.46 1.12
C ALA A 172 1.04 4.21 0.44
N GLN A 173 0.76 5.17 -0.46
CA GLN A 173 1.79 6.03 -1.07
C GLN A 173 2.22 7.17 -0.12
N PRO A 174 3.54 7.37 0.11
CA PRO A 174 4.01 8.58 0.76
C PRO A 174 3.70 9.79 -0.13
N LYS A 175 2.94 10.77 0.38
CA LYS A 175 2.57 11.96 -0.38
C LYS A 175 3.83 12.69 -0.85
N SER A 176 3.95 12.90 -2.16
CA SER A 176 5.13 13.55 -2.72
C SER A 176 5.25 14.97 -2.15
N LYS A 177 6.48 15.43 -1.91
CA LYS A 177 6.70 16.82 -1.45
C LYS A 177 6.34 17.87 -2.51
N ALA A 178 6.00 17.46 -3.73
CA ALA A 178 5.49 18.36 -4.77
C ALA A 178 4.03 18.78 -4.52
N ASP A 179 3.18 17.87 -4.03
CA ASP A 179 1.73 18.10 -3.86
C ASP A 179 1.42 19.19 -2.82
N LEU A 180 2.30 19.41 -1.85
CA LEU A 180 2.19 20.48 -0.85
C LEU A 180 2.49 21.88 -1.42
N ASN A 181 3.03 21.98 -2.65
CA ASN A 181 3.38 23.25 -3.29
C ASN A 181 2.41 23.65 -4.43
N GLY A 182 1.23 23.01 -4.48
CA GLY A 182 0.12 23.39 -5.35
C GLY A 182 -0.34 24.82 -5.06
N LYS A 183 0.06 25.76 -5.94
CA LYS A 183 -0.26 27.19 -5.82
C LYS A 183 -1.78 27.38 -5.77
N LYS A 184 -2.31 27.78 -4.60
CA LYS A 184 -3.67 28.34 -4.53
C LYS A 184 -3.74 29.54 -5.49
N PRO A 185 -4.74 29.64 -6.38
CA PRO A 185 -4.87 30.79 -7.26
C PRO A 185 -5.21 32.03 -6.42
N VAL A 186 -4.22 32.91 -6.23
CA VAL A 186 -4.43 34.17 -5.52
C VAL A 186 -5.26 35.08 -6.43
N VAL A 187 -6.53 35.26 -6.06
CA VAL A 187 -7.45 36.16 -6.77
C VAL A 187 -7.08 37.61 -6.42
N ASN A 188 -6.12 38.17 -7.16
CA ASN A 188 -5.73 39.57 -7.04
C ASN A 188 -6.87 40.48 -7.51
N LEU A 189 -7.68 40.97 -6.57
CA LEU A 189 -8.55 42.12 -6.82
C LEU A 189 -7.67 43.35 -7.10
N THR A 190 -7.83 43.93 -8.29
CA THR A 190 -7.13 45.16 -8.67
C THR A 190 -7.75 46.38 -8.01
N THR A 191 -7.00 47.08 -7.17
CA THR A 191 -7.24 48.48 -6.82
C THR A 191 -6.08 49.32 -7.35
N ALA A 192 -6.35 50.19 -8.32
CA ALA A 192 -5.35 51.07 -8.90
C ALA A 192 -4.95 52.19 -7.91
N LYS A 193 -3.67 52.59 -7.95
CA LYS A 193 -3.18 53.91 -7.56
C LYS A 193 -1.82 54.19 -8.20
N ASP A 194 -1.57 55.47 -8.44
CA ASP A 194 -0.59 55.95 -9.42
C ASP A 194 0.81 56.17 -8.83
N SER A 195 1.82 56.20 -9.71
CA SER A 195 2.94 57.18 -9.77
C SER A 195 4.31 56.56 -10.07
N ASN A 196 4.73 56.68 -11.34
CA ASN A 196 5.92 57.43 -11.76
C ASN A 196 7.17 57.45 -10.84
N ASN A 197 8.35 56.95 -11.29
CA ASN A 197 9.44 57.81 -11.82
C ASN A 197 10.77 57.07 -12.19
N ASN A 198 11.35 57.43 -13.34
CA ASN A 198 12.78 57.49 -13.74
C ASN A 198 13.91 56.50 -13.27
N ARG A 199 14.54 55.86 -14.29
CA ARG A 199 15.97 55.98 -14.74
C ARG A 199 17.15 55.10 -14.22
N HIS A 200 17.86 54.56 -15.25
CA HIS A 200 19.32 54.33 -15.39
C HIS A 200 19.98 53.24 -14.49
N ARG A 201 20.93 52.40 -14.96
CA ARG A 201 22.03 52.56 -15.95
C ARG A 201 22.32 51.29 -16.80
N HIS A 202 23.10 51.47 -17.88
CA HIS A 202 23.80 50.42 -18.66
C HIS A 202 25.27 50.23 -18.16
N PRO A 203 26.26 49.66 -18.91
CA PRO A 203 26.52 48.20 -19.05
C PRO A 203 28.01 47.80 -18.95
N HIS A 204 28.32 46.49 -18.87
CA HIS A 204 29.57 45.88 -19.40
C HIS A 204 29.25 44.41 -19.81
N HIS A 205 29.60 43.83 -20.97
CA HIS A 205 30.80 43.75 -21.83
C HIS A 205 31.94 42.81 -21.38
N HIS A 206 31.91 41.55 -21.86
CA HIS A 206 32.89 40.92 -22.79
C HIS A 206 32.42 39.48 -23.14
N LEU A 207 32.44 39.03 -24.41
CA LEU A 207 33.56 38.46 -25.20
C LEU A 207 34.18 37.18 -24.58
N ASP A 208 34.51 36.11 -25.31
CA ASP A 208 34.31 35.72 -26.73
C ASP A 208 34.77 34.24 -26.93
N LYS A 209 34.53 33.66 -28.12
CA LYS A 209 35.11 32.41 -28.70
C LYS A 209 34.55 31.06 -28.21
N GLY A 210 34.35 30.08 -29.10
CA GLY A 210 34.44 30.16 -30.56
C GLY A 210 34.33 28.83 -31.32
N VAL A 211 33.56 28.85 -32.41
CA VAL A 211 33.70 28.13 -33.69
C VAL A 211 34.53 26.83 -33.74
N MET A 212 33.88 25.74 -34.13
CA MET A 212 34.33 24.97 -35.31
C MET A 212 33.18 24.23 -36.00
N ASP A 213 33.13 24.34 -37.32
CA ASP A 213 32.15 23.71 -38.22
C ASP A 213 32.55 22.25 -38.58
N VAL A 214 31.65 21.50 -39.22
CA VAL A 214 31.91 20.74 -40.47
C VAL A 214 30.65 20.00 -40.95
N VAL A 215 30.25 20.34 -42.18
CA VAL A 215 29.40 19.69 -43.22
C VAL A 215 28.94 18.22 -42.97
N ASP A 216 27.66 17.87 -43.16
CA ASP A 216 26.93 17.50 -44.42
C ASP A 216 27.36 16.12 -45.01
N GLU A 217 26.56 15.34 -45.77
CA GLU A 217 25.27 15.56 -46.45
C GLU A 217 24.56 14.19 -46.75
N GLU A 218 23.25 14.21 -47.08
CA GLU A 218 22.40 13.18 -47.79
C GLU A 218 22.45 11.68 -47.35
N GLY A 219 21.50 10.78 -47.65
CA GLY A 219 20.22 10.74 -48.37
C GLY A 219 19.77 9.26 -48.49
N SER A 220 18.55 8.85 -48.88
CA SER A 220 17.35 9.56 -49.34
C SER A 220 16.11 8.63 -49.33
N GLY A 221 14.90 9.21 -49.25
CA GLY A 221 13.63 8.65 -49.75
C GLY A 221 12.97 7.44 -49.05
N SER A 222 11.67 7.19 -49.22
CA SER A 222 10.57 8.07 -49.67
C SER A 222 9.20 7.42 -49.38
N HIS A 223 8.16 8.20 -49.04
CA HIS A 223 6.80 8.04 -49.60
C HIS A 223 5.85 9.18 -49.18
N GLN A 224 5.14 9.70 -50.18
CA GLN A 224 4.05 10.70 -50.17
C GLN A 224 2.72 9.98 -50.51
N ASP A 225 1.48 10.52 -50.43
CA ASP A 225 0.93 11.75 -49.82
C ASP A 225 -0.61 11.60 -49.65
N GLN A 226 -1.18 12.20 -48.59
CA GLN A 226 -2.46 12.97 -48.56
C GLN A 226 -3.85 12.35 -48.98
N PRO A 227 -5.02 13.03 -48.80
CA PRO A 227 -6.16 12.39 -48.10
C PRO A 227 -7.59 12.59 -48.68
N ALA A 228 -8.59 12.10 -47.92
CA ALA A 228 -10.04 12.42 -48.00
C ALA A 228 -10.80 11.85 -49.24
N PRO A 229 -12.14 11.89 -49.32
CA PRO A 229 -13.16 12.47 -48.42
C PRO A 229 -14.27 11.48 -47.99
N GLY A 230 -15.39 11.99 -47.46
CA GLY A 230 -16.64 11.24 -47.27
C GLY A 230 -17.89 12.09 -47.58
N PRO A 231 -19.06 11.48 -47.88
CA PRO A 231 -20.35 12.18 -48.03
C PRO A 231 -21.39 11.81 -46.95
N SER A 232 -22.61 12.35 -47.07
CA SER A 232 -23.70 12.32 -46.08
C SER A 232 -24.98 11.68 -46.63
N ALA A 233 -25.88 11.15 -45.77
CA ALA A 233 -27.30 11.55 -45.68
C ALA A 233 -28.29 10.50 -45.06
N ALA A 234 -29.20 11.03 -44.22
CA ALA A 234 -30.64 10.76 -44.11
C ALA A 234 -31.24 9.34 -43.86
N ALA A 235 -31.81 9.17 -42.65
CA ALA A 235 -33.07 8.46 -42.33
C ALA A 235 -33.37 8.58 -40.81
N LEU A 236 -34.60 8.51 -40.26
CA LEU A 236 -35.95 8.94 -40.68
C LEU A 236 -36.92 8.65 -39.50
N HIS A 237 -37.56 9.64 -38.86
CA HIS A 237 -38.74 9.59 -37.94
C HIS A 237 -38.90 11.04 -37.41
N GLN A 238 -40.02 11.79 -37.50
CA GLN A 238 -41.43 11.54 -37.14
C GLN A 238 -41.65 11.17 -35.66
N ALA A 239 -42.60 11.75 -34.93
CA ALA A 239 -43.34 13.03 -35.06
C ALA A 239 -44.09 13.26 -33.73
N ASP A 240 -44.35 14.51 -33.34
CA ASP A 240 -45.64 14.86 -32.70
C ASP A 240 -45.91 16.37 -32.76
N ASP A 241 -47.19 16.75 -32.70
CA ASP A 241 -47.70 18.13 -32.76
C ASP A 241 -48.45 18.47 -31.46
N SER A 242 -48.36 19.72 -30.99
CA SER A 242 -49.30 20.27 -29.99
C SER A 242 -49.26 21.81 -29.97
N GLN A 243 -50.42 22.41 -30.27
CA GLN A 243 -50.78 23.81 -29.99
C GLN A 243 -51.05 23.95 -28.46
N GLU A 244 -51.24 25.09 -27.80
CA GLU A 244 -51.70 26.46 -28.12
C GLU A 244 -51.04 27.41 -27.05
N VAL A 245 -51.14 28.75 -26.90
CA VAL A 245 -52.05 29.85 -27.32
C VAL A 245 -51.25 31.18 -27.41
N ASP A 246 -51.84 32.22 -28.01
CA ASP A 246 -51.40 33.62 -27.91
C ASP A 246 -51.43 34.20 -26.48
N GLY A 247 -50.57 35.19 -26.19
CA GLY A 247 -50.27 35.61 -24.80
C GLY A 247 -49.81 37.05 -24.51
N ASN A 248 -49.96 38.00 -25.44
CA ASN A 248 -49.91 39.47 -25.23
C ASN A 248 -48.53 40.14 -24.87
N ASP A 249 -48.31 41.35 -25.41
CA ASP A 249 -47.10 42.16 -25.19
C ASP A 249 -47.00 42.81 -23.80
N ILE A 250 -45.81 42.75 -23.17
CA ILE A 250 -45.33 43.80 -22.25
C ILE A 250 -43.83 44.05 -22.51
N ILE A 251 -43.49 45.26 -22.95
CA ILE A 251 -42.09 45.67 -23.17
C ILE A 251 -41.44 46.04 -21.83
N HIS A 252 -40.60 45.15 -21.29
CA HIS A 252 -39.65 45.49 -20.25
C HIS A 252 -38.21 45.45 -20.78
N HIS A 253 -37.55 46.63 -20.77
CA HIS A 253 -36.12 46.74 -21.08
C HIS A 253 -35.28 45.96 -20.06
N HIS A 254 -34.74 44.83 -20.48
CA HIS A 254 -33.69 44.12 -19.73
C HIS A 254 -32.32 44.37 -20.40
N PRO A 255 -31.22 44.54 -19.64
CA PRO A 255 -29.91 44.82 -20.23
C PRO A 255 -29.41 43.65 -21.10
N ARG A 256 -28.82 43.95 -22.26
CA ARG A 256 -28.26 42.94 -23.17
C ARG A 256 -27.00 42.30 -22.57
N GLY A 257 -27.17 41.26 -21.76
CA GLY A 257 -26.07 40.40 -21.31
C GLY A 257 -25.41 39.71 -22.50
N HIS A 258 -24.11 39.95 -22.72
CA HIS A 258 -23.39 39.38 -23.87
C HIS A 258 -23.47 37.84 -23.91
N PRO A 259 -24.00 37.21 -24.99
CA PRO A 259 -24.12 35.76 -25.08
C PRO A 259 -22.76 35.03 -25.05
N GLN A 260 -21.68 35.73 -25.42
CA GLN A 260 -20.31 35.21 -25.31
C GLN A 260 -19.86 34.90 -23.87
N ARG A 261 -20.46 35.52 -22.84
CA ARG A 261 -20.11 35.20 -21.44
C ARG A 261 -20.65 33.84 -21.00
N LEU A 262 -21.88 33.51 -21.42
CA LEU A 262 -22.52 32.22 -21.14
C LEU A 262 -21.86 31.06 -21.92
N SER A 263 -21.47 31.27 -23.17
CA SER A 263 -20.71 30.26 -23.92
C SER A 263 -19.30 30.05 -23.32
N SER A 264 -18.65 31.12 -22.83
CA SER A 264 -17.36 31.01 -22.12
C SER A 264 -17.49 30.18 -20.84
N ILE A 265 -18.51 30.43 -20.01
CA ILE A 265 -18.75 29.65 -18.77
C ILE A 265 -19.05 28.18 -19.09
N LYS A 266 -19.92 27.89 -20.08
CA LYS A 266 -20.19 26.51 -20.52
C LYS A 266 -18.92 25.81 -21.02
N ARG A 267 -18.05 26.53 -21.73
CA ARG A 267 -16.76 25.99 -22.21
C ARG A 267 -15.81 25.68 -21.04
N ILE A 268 -15.67 26.58 -20.07
CA ILE A 268 -14.86 26.36 -18.87
C ILE A 268 -15.34 25.12 -18.09
N VAL A 269 -16.65 25.01 -17.83
CA VAL A 269 -17.23 23.83 -17.16
C VAL A 269 -17.01 22.55 -17.98
N SER A 270 -17.11 22.59 -19.31
CA SER A 270 -16.84 21.42 -20.15
C SER A 270 -15.37 20.98 -20.12
N ILE A 271 -14.43 21.92 -19.97
CA ILE A 271 -12.98 21.63 -19.82
C ILE A 271 -12.72 21.04 -18.45
N GLN A 272 -13.22 21.66 -17.37
CA GLN A 272 -13.08 21.14 -16.01
C GLN A 272 -13.69 19.74 -15.86
N ASN A 273 -14.86 19.49 -16.46
CA ASN A 273 -15.49 18.16 -16.49
C ASN A 273 -14.76 17.17 -17.40
N ALA A 274 -13.84 17.60 -18.27
CA ALA A 274 -12.97 16.70 -19.06
C ALA A 274 -11.64 16.44 -18.36
N GLU A 275 -11.07 17.46 -17.70
CA GLU A 275 -9.89 17.33 -16.84
C GLU A 275 -10.19 16.42 -15.63
N GLN A 276 -11.34 16.60 -14.97
CA GLN A 276 -11.80 15.74 -13.88
C GLN A 276 -11.88 14.29 -14.35
N ARG A 277 -12.68 13.98 -15.39
CA ARG A 277 -12.78 12.61 -15.94
C ARG A 277 -11.45 12.02 -16.40
N ARG A 278 -10.48 12.84 -16.80
CA ARG A 278 -9.12 12.38 -17.17
C ARG A 278 -8.26 12.08 -15.94
N LEU A 279 -8.41 12.84 -14.86
CA LEU A 279 -7.81 12.52 -13.57
C LEU A 279 -8.43 11.25 -12.98
N ASP A 280 -9.76 11.13 -13.03
CA ASP A 280 -10.50 9.95 -12.59
C ASP A 280 -10.06 8.69 -13.37
N TYR A 281 -9.85 8.80 -14.69
CA TYR A 281 -9.33 7.72 -15.53
C TYR A 281 -7.91 7.26 -15.15
N TYR A 282 -6.95 8.21 -15.01
CA TYR A 282 -5.59 7.85 -14.59
C TYR A 282 -5.51 7.33 -13.14
N HIS A 283 -6.47 7.74 -12.30
CA HIS A 283 -6.63 7.20 -10.94
C HIS A 283 -7.07 5.73 -10.98
N ASP A 284 -7.99 5.38 -11.88
CA ASP A 284 -8.49 4.02 -12.07
C ASP A 284 -7.45 3.07 -12.70
N GLU A 285 -6.67 3.53 -13.69
CA GLU A 285 -5.50 2.77 -14.20
C GLU A 285 -4.42 2.55 -13.11
N GLY A 286 -4.15 3.58 -12.30
CA GLY A 286 -3.22 3.53 -11.17
C GLY A 286 -3.70 2.65 -10.01
N LEU A 287 -5.02 2.44 -9.89
CA LEU A 287 -5.63 1.47 -9.00
C LEU A 287 -5.50 0.05 -9.56
N ASN A 288 -5.95 -0.16 -10.80
CA ASN A 288 -5.99 -1.48 -11.44
C ASN A 288 -4.58 -2.12 -11.52
N SER A 289 -3.55 -1.34 -11.79
CA SER A 289 -2.15 -1.83 -11.79
C SER A 289 -1.67 -2.28 -10.41
N LYS A 290 -2.08 -1.61 -9.31
CA LYS A 290 -1.80 -2.07 -7.93
C LYS A 290 -2.60 -3.31 -7.57
N ALA A 291 -3.87 -3.35 -7.95
CA ALA A 291 -4.76 -4.49 -7.78
C ALA A 291 -4.17 -5.76 -8.40
N VAL A 292 -3.73 -5.68 -9.67
CA VAL A 292 -3.02 -6.77 -10.37
C VAL A 292 -1.76 -7.18 -9.61
N ALA A 293 -0.88 -6.23 -9.23
CA ALA A 293 0.36 -6.57 -8.52
C ALA A 293 0.13 -7.27 -7.16
N VAL A 294 -0.96 -6.94 -6.45
CA VAL A 294 -1.37 -7.63 -5.22
C VAL A 294 -1.81 -9.07 -5.52
N ILE A 295 -2.62 -9.27 -6.55
CA ILE A 295 -3.11 -10.58 -7.00
C ILE A 295 -1.95 -11.48 -7.47
N GLU A 296 -1.03 -10.95 -8.28
CA GLU A 296 0.20 -11.64 -8.70
C GLU A 296 1.04 -12.05 -7.49
N ARG A 297 1.28 -11.12 -6.54
CA ARG A 297 2.06 -11.37 -5.33
C ARG A 297 1.43 -12.44 -4.42
N VAL A 298 0.09 -12.56 -4.38
CA VAL A 298 -0.58 -13.65 -3.66
C VAL A 298 -0.43 -14.99 -4.41
N ASN A 299 -0.58 -15.00 -5.74
CA ASN A 299 -0.35 -16.21 -6.54
C ASN A 299 1.10 -16.70 -6.45
N ASP A 300 2.10 -15.81 -6.37
CA ASP A 300 3.50 -16.19 -6.13
C ASP A 300 3.67 -16.96 -4.82
N LYS A 301 3.06 -16.49 -3.72
CA LYS A 301 3.08 -17.21 -2.44
C LYS A 301 2.35 -18.55 -2.53
N LEU A 302 1.19 -18.58 -3.19
CA LEU A 302 0.41 -19.81 -3.39
C LEU A 302 1.07 -20.81 -4.38
N THR A 303 2.05 -20.36 -5.17
CA THR A 303 2.85 -21.23 -6.05
C THR A 303 4.26 -21.52 -5.51
N GLY A 304 4.75 -20.79 -4.49
CA GLY A 304 6.09 -20.94 -3.94
C GLY A 304 7.18 -20.25 -4.78
N ASN A 305 6.81 -19.18 -5.49
CA ASN A 305 7.67 -18.37 -6.36
C ASN A 305 8.17 -17.08 -5.66
N ASP A 306 7.76 -16.86 -4.40
CA ASP A 306 7.80 -15.55 -3.73
C ASP A 306 9.17 -15.12 -3.15
N PHE A 307 10.20 -15.97 -3.28
CA PHE A 307 11.57 -15.76 -2.77
C PHE A 307 12.58 -15.34 -3.85
N GLY A 308 12.12 -14.98 -5.05
CA GLY A 308 12.94 -14.29 -6.07
C GLY A 308 13.55 -15.18 -7.16
N SER A 309 13.91 -14.53 -8.27
CA SER A 309 13.99 -15.09 -9.62
C SER A 309 15.02 -16.20 -9.90
N TYR A 310 15.91 -16.49 -8.96
CA TYR A 310 16.91 -17.58 -9.09
C TYR A 310 16.55 -18.82 -8.27
N SER A 311 15.52 -18.74 -7.42
CA SER A 311 15.07 -19.90 -6.64
C SER A 311 14.16 -20.79 -7.49
N ARG A 312 14.33 -22.11 -7.38
CA ARG A 312 13.35 -23.06 -7.94
C ARG A 312 12.06 -22.96 -7.14
N ILE A 313 10.92 -23.24 -7.78
CA ILE A 313 9.59 -23.32 -7.14
C ILE A 313 9.70 -24.04 -5.79
N CYS A 314 9.46 -23.30 -4.70
CA CYS A 314 9.70 -23.80 -3.36
C CYS A 314 8.68 -24.88 -3.01
N SER A 315 9.19 -26.01 -2.51
CA SER A 315 8.35 -27.00 -1.82
C SER A 315 7.69 -26.34 -0.60
N VAL A 316 6.53 -26.85 -0.17
CA VAL A 316 5.87 -26.33 1.05
C VAL A 316 6.82 -26.34 2.25
N ASN A 317 7.62 -27.39 2.39
CA ASN A 317 8.56 -27.52 3.51
C ASN A 317 9.66 -26.44 3.42
N SER A 318 10.20 -26.19 2.22
CA SER A 318 11.21 -25.15 1.96
C SER A 318 10.66 -23.73 2.15
N GLN A 319 9.40 -23.51 1.78
CA GLN A 319 8.69 -22.24 1.95
C GLN A 319 8.45 -21.95 3.43
N VAL A 320 7.82 -22.89 4.16
CA VAL A 320 7.57 -22.77 5.61
C VAL A 320 8.86 -22.58 6.40
N GLU A 321 9.95 -23.27 6.03
CA GLU A 321 11.26 -23.10 6.64
C GLU A 321 11.85 -21.69 6.47
N GLN A 322 11.76 -21.11 5.25
CA GLN A 322 12.23 -19.75 4.99
C GLN A 322 11.37 -18.70 5.72
N LEU A 323 10.05 -18.89 5.76
CA LEU A 323 9.13 -17.98 6.46
C LEU A 323 9.38 -17.97 7.96
N ILE A 324 9.60 -19.15 8.57
CA ILE A 324 9.97 -19.25 9.98
C ILE A 324 11.29 -18.52 10.24
N LYS A 325 12.33 -18.77 9.44
CA LYS A 325 13.62 -18.07 9.55
C LYS A 325 13.50 -16.55 9.43
N GLN A 326 12.67 -16.05 8.52
CA GLN A 326 12.42 -14.61 8.40
C GLN A 326 11.68 -14.04 9.63
N ALA A 327 10.68 -14.75 10.15
CA ALA A 327 9.88 -14.32 11.29
C ALA A 327 10.64 -14.38 12.64
N THR A 328 11.65 -15.24 12.76
CA THR A 328 12.52 -15.35 13.95
C THR A 328 13.86 -14.64 13.82
N SER A 329 14.20 -14.05 12.68
CA SER A 329 15.48 -13.36 12.48
C SER A 329 15.59 -12.13 13.39
N HIS A 330 16.63 -12.07 14.21
CA HIS A 330 16.91 -10.91 15.05
C HIS A 330 17.16 -9.65 14.23
N GLU A 331 17.75 -9.74 13.03
CA GLU A 331 17.93 -8.61 12.10
C GLU A 331 16.58 -8.01 11.65
N ASN A 332 15.58 -8.86 11.40
CA ASN A 332 14.23 -8.39 11.02
C ASN A 332 13.46 -7.85 12.23
N LEU A 333 13.56 -8.55 13.36
CA LEU A 333 12.86 -8.19 14.60
C LEU A 333 13.39 -6.88 15.21
N CYS A 334 14.71 -6.64 15.21
CA CYS A 334 15.32 -5.44 15.78
C CYS A 334 15.03 -4.15 14.96
N GLN A 335 14.55 -4.29 13.71
CA GLN A 335 14.11 -3.19 12.84
C GLN A 335 12.63 -2.82 13.04
N CYS A 336 11.83 -3.67 13.69
CA CYS A 336 10.41 -3.41 13.93
C CYS A 336 10.23 -2.21 14.88
N TYR A 337 9.16 -1.42 14.67
CA TYR A 337 8.81 -0.32 15.56
C TYR A 337 8.65 -0.78 17.02
N ILE A 338 9.08 0.03 17.99
CA ILE A 338 9.13 -0.39 19.40
C ILE A 338 7.76 -0.80 19.97
N GLY A 339 6.65 -0.20 19.50
CA GLY A 339 5.28 -0.56 19.88
C GLY A 339 4.82 -1.92 19.33
N TRP A 340 5.51 -2.46 18.32
CA TRP A 340 5.34 -3.83 17.86
C TRP A 340 5.91 -4.85 18.87
N CYS A 341 6.68 -4.40 19.87
CA CYS A 341 7.29 -5.22 20.93
C CYS A 341 8.00 -6.48 20.40
N PRO A 342 9.04 -6.36 19.55
CA PRO A 342 9.75 -7.51 18.98
C PRO A 342 10.47 -8.37 20.03
N PHE A 343 10.78 -7.77 21.18
CA PHE A 343 11.52 -8.36 22.31
C PHE A 343 10.65 -9.20 23.28
N TRP A 344 9.34 -9.33 23.01
CA TRP A 344 8.46 -10.25 23.75
C TRP A 344 8.75 -11.68 23.32
#